data_AF-A0A2X4RP13-F1
#
_entry.id   AF-A0A2X4RP13-F1
#
_cell.length_a   1.000
_cell.length_b   1.000
_cell.length_c   1.000
_cell.angle_alpha   90.00
_cell.angle_beta   90.00
_cell.angle_gamma   90.00
#
_symmetry.space_group_name_H-M   'P 1'
#
loop_
_entity.id
_entity.type
_entity.pdbx_description
1 polymer ?
#
loop_
_entity_poly.entity_id
_entity_poly.type
_entity_poly.pdbx_seq_one_letter_code
_entity_poly.pdbx_strand_id
1 'polypeptide(L)'
;MPTTTRFGRPKFGGTQTTLIVLSLAVGLLIAAAAGAAFGTFVHREAPLLAIAVYTLCLLPVASVASWAFMVDRSTIRGATPDPENSIESHWYAQASENTLHAMLFAIGGLGIISSIWDFSVSGTLLTIILGAFVTGTFGISYLAHKQAAS
;
A
#
# COMPACT_ATOMS: atom_id res chain seq x y z
N MET A 1 1.51 24.30 -22.60
CA MET A 1 2.02 23.46 -21.49
C MET A 1 0.86 23.10 -20.59
N PRO A 2 0.71 21.84 -20.13
CA PRO A 2 -0.32 21.49 -19.15
C PRO A 2 -0.13 22.35 -17.90
N THR A 3 -1.22 22.94 -17.39
CA THR A 3 -1.19 23.76 -16.18
C THR A 3 -0.84 22.89 -14.98
N THR A 4 0.32 23.12 -14.38
CA THR A 4 0.73 22.41 -13.16
C THR A 4 0.14 23.08 -11.92
N THR A 5 -0.19 22.28 -10.91
CA THR A 5 -0.80 22.75 -9.66
C THR A 5 -0.13 22.07 -8.45
N ARG A 6 -0.35 22.58 -7.24
CA ARG A 6 0.34 22.06 -6.04
C ARG A 6 -0.06 20.61 -5.73
N PHE A 7 -1.33 20.26 -5.91
CA PHE A 7 -1.87 18.93 -5.59
C PHE A 7 -2.17 18.07 -6.82
N GLY A 8 -1.93 18.60 -8.03
CA GLY A 8 -2.23 17.91 -9.28
C GLY A 8 -3.72 17.92 -9.65
N ARG A 9 -4.05 17.23 -10.74
CA ARG A 9 -5.38 17.08 -11.34
C ARG A 9 -5.66 15.58 -11.50
N PRO A 10 -6.93 15.16 -11.58
CA PRO A 10 -7.25 13.73 -11.70
C PRO A 10 -6.93 13.18 -13.10
N LYS A 11 -6.51 11.90 -13.18
CA LYS A 11 -6.19 11.18 -14.44
C LYS A 11 -7.32 11.15 -15.47
N PHE A 12 -8.56 11.21 -15.01
CA PHE A 12 -9.77 11.13 -15.83
C PHE A 12 -10.34 12.52 -16.22
N GLY A 13 -9.57 13.58 -16.01
CA GLY A 13 -9.97 14.95 -16.32
C GLY A 13 -10.77 15.63 -15.19
N GLY A 14 -10.61 16.95 -15.05
CA GLY A 14 -11.24 17.74 -13.99
C GLY A 14 -10.33 18.81 -13.40
N THR A 15 -10.75 19.41 -12.28
CA THR A 15 -9.99 20.45 -11.57
C THR A 15 -9.25 19.86 -10.36
N GLN A 16 -8.28 20.61 -9.80
CA GLN A 16 -7.62 20.24 -8.53
C GLN A 16 -8.66 20.08 -7.40
N THR A 17 -9.70 20.91 -7.39
CA THR A 17 -10.79 20.83 -6.41
C THR A 17 -11.54 19.49 -6.50
N THR A 18 -11.84 19.04 -7.73
CA THR A 18 -12.47 17.73 -7.97
C THR A 18 -11.61 16.60 -7.39
N LEU A 19 -10.30 16.64 -7.61
CA LEU A 19 -9.37 15.65 -7.05
C LEU A 19 -9.39 15.65 -5.53
N ILE A 20 -9.28 16.81 -4.88
CA ILE A 20 -9.27 16.91 -3.41
C ILE A 20 -10.59 16.39 -2.82
N VAL A 21 -11.73 16.85 -3.34
CA VAL A 21 -13.05 16.45 -2.85
C VAL A 21 -13.25 14.94 -3.00
N LEU A 22 -12.92 14.38 -4.16
CA LEU A 22 -13.10 12.96 -4.41
C LEU A 22 -12.12 12.10 -3.60
N SER A 23 -10.89 12.58 -3.38
CA SER A 23 -9.91 11.91 -2.51
C SER A 23 -10.39 11.84 -1.06
N LEU A 24 -10.98 12.93 -0.55
CA LEU A 24 -11.58 12.97 0.78
C LEU A 24 -12.82 12.09 0.88
N ALA A 25 -13.69 12.10 -0.15
CA ALA A 25 -14.90 11.28 -0.17
C ALA A 25 -14.58 9.78 -0.20
N VAL A 26 -13.67 9.36 -1.09
CA VAL A 26 -13.22 7.96 -1.18
C VAL A 26 -12.44 7.57 0.07
N GLY A 27 -11.57 8.44 0.57
CA GLY A 27 -10.84 8.24 1.82
C GLY A 27 -11.77 8.05 3.02
N LEU A 28 -12.84 8.84 3.11
CA LEU A 28 -13.87 8.71 4.14
C LEU A 28 -14.63 7.40 4.02
N LEU A 29 -15.02 6.99 2.82
CA LEU A 29 -15.68 5.70 2.60
C LEU A 29 -14.81 4.53 3.07
N ILE A 30 -13.51 4.53 2.70
CA ILE A 30 -12.56 3.48 3.12
C ILE A 30 -12.36 3.51 4.64
N ALA A 31 -12.15 4.68 5.23
CA ALA A 31 -11.93 4.82 6.68
C ALA A 31 -13.19 4.47 7.50
N ALA A 32 -14.38 4.79 6.99
CA ALA A 32 -15.65 4.42 7.61
C ALA A 32 -15.88 2.91 7.55
N ALA A 33 -15.59 2.26 6.42
CA ALA A 33 -15.69 0.82 6.28
C ALA A 33 -14.75 0.08 7.23
N ALA A 34 -13.49 0.53 7.32
CA ALA A 34 -12.53 -0.03 8.27
C ALA A 34 -12.97 0.19 9.73
N GLY A 35 -13.38 1.41 10.08
CA GLY A 35 -13.90 1.73 11.42
C GLY A 35 -15.11 0.88 11.80
N ALA A 36 -16.06 0.69 10.87
CA ALA A 36 -17.20 -0.20 11.02
C ALA A 36 -16.77 -1.64 11.34
N ALA A 37 -15.82 -2.19 10.58
CA ALA A 37 -15.30 -3.53 10.83
C ALA A 37 -14.65 -3.66 12.23
N PHE A 38 -13.86 -2.68 12.67
CA PHE A 38 -13.27 -2.71 14.01
C PHE A 38 -14.31 -2.58 15.13
N GLY A 39 -15.32 -1.73 14.95
CA GLY A 39 -16.42 -1.59 15.91
C GLY A 39 -17.29 -2.83 16.03
N THR A 40 -17.57 -3.53 14.93
CA THR A 40 -18.43 -4.72 14.93
C THR A 40 -17.70 -5.99 15.38
N PHE A 41 -16.45 -6.18 14.94
CA PHE A 41 -15.73 -7.43 15.14
C PHE A 41 -14.77 -7.42 16.34
N VAL A 42 -14.22 -6.26 16.70
CA VAL A 42 -13.17 -6.16 17.73
C VAL A 42 -13.68 -5.52 19.02
N HIS A 43 -14.40 -4.40 18.94
CA HIS A 43 -14.78 -3.59 20.11
C HIS A 43 -16.29 -3.57 20.36
N ARG A 44 -16.86 -4.73 20.71
CA ARG A 44 -18.31 -4.92 20.88
C ARG A 44 -18.92 -4.15 22.05
N GLU A 45 -18.12 -3.83 23.07
CA GLU A 45 -18.59 -3.12 24.28
C GLU A 45 -18.79 -1.61 24.04
N ALA A 46 -18.05 -1.02 23.10
CA ALA A 46 -18.14 0.39 22.75
C ALA A 46 -18.01 0.60 21.22
N PRO A 47 -18.93 0.02 20.42
CA PRO A 47 -18.76 -0.07 18.97
C PRO A 47 -18.77 1.31 18.30
N LEU A 48 -19.64 2.22 18.74
CA LEU A 48 -19.73 3.57 18.18
C LEU A 48 -18.45 4.39 18.43
N LEU A 49 -17.86 4.26 19.62
CA LEU A 49 -16.61 4.93 19.95
C LEU A 49 -15.45 4.38 19.11
N ALA A 50 -15.37 3.05 18.98
CA ALA A 50 -14.37 2.41 18.14
C ALA A 50 -14.49 2.86 16.68
N ILE A 51 -15.70 2.85 16.10
CA ILE A 51 -15.94 3.34 14.73
C ILE A 51 -15.42 4.77 14.59
N ALA A 52 -15.81 5.67 15.48
CA ALA A 52 -15.40 7.07 15.42
C ALA A 52 -13.87 7.23 15.49
N VAL A 53 -13.21 6.57 16.44
CA VAL A 53 -11.75 6.65 16.63
C VAL A 53 -11.02 6.09 15.42
N TYR A 54 -11.34 4.86 14.99
CA TYR A 54 -10.66 4.23 13.86
C TYR A 54 -10.88 4.99 12.55
N THR A 55 -12.11 5.46 12.28
CA THR A 55 -12.38 6.28 11.10
C THR A 55 -11.60 7.59 11.13
N LEU A 56 -11.58 8.29 12.27
CA LEU A 56 -10.86 9.57 12.38
C LEU A 56 -9.35 9.39 12.21
N CYS A 57 -8.77 8.32 12.77
CA CYS A 57 -7.36 8.01 12.65
C CYS A 57 -6.96 7.56 11.23
N LEU A 58 -7.83 6.81 10.54
CA LEU A 58 -7.55 6.29 9.19
C LEU A 58 -7.85 7.29 8.07
N LEU A 59 -8.74 8.26 8.32
CA LEU A 59 -9.20 9.22 7.30
C LEU A 59 -8.05 9.95 6.59
N PRO A 60 -7.02 10.51 7.28
CA PRO A 60 -5.92 11.20 6.60
C PRO A 60 -5.15 10.26 5.67
N VAL A 61 -4.84 9.05 6.13
CA VAL A 61 -4.06 8.07 5.37
C VAL A 61 -4.86 7.58 4.16
N ALA A 62 -6.13 7.23 4.36
CA ALA A 62 -7.01 6.79 3.28
C ALA A 62 -7.24 7.88 2.23
N SER A 63 -7.34 9.15 2.66
CA SER A 63 -7.49 10.29 1.75
C SER A 63 -6.24 10.52 0.91
N VAL A 64 -5.05 10.44 1.51
CA VAL A 64 -3.77 10.55 0.79
C VAL A 64 -3.58 9.37 -0.18
N ALA A 65 -3.93 8.15 0.23
CA ALA A 65 -3.87 6.98 -0.64
C ALA A 65 -4.83 7.11 -1.84
N SER A 66 -6.06 7.58 -1.59
CA SER A 66 -7.05 7.85 -2.65
C SER A 66 -6.54 8.93 -3.61
N TRP A 67 -5.98 10.02 -3.08
CA TRP A 67 -5.34 11.05 -3.88
C TRP A 67 -4.21 10.49 -4.75
N ALA A 68 -3.29 9.73 -4.15
CA ALA A 68 -2.14 9.15 -4.86
C ALA A 68 -2.57 8.21 -5.99
N PHE A 69 -3.64 7.46 -5.79
CA PHE A 69 -4.20 6.57 -6.82
C PHE A 69 -4.77 7.36 -8.02
N MET A 70 -5.43 8.48 -7.75
CA MET A 70 -6.23 9.21 -8.73
C MET A 70 -5.49 10.35 -9.43
N VAL A 71 -4.46 10.91 -8.80
CA VAL A 71 -3.73 12.08 -9.30
C VAL A 71 -2.93 11.75 -10.56
N ASP A 72 -3.01 12.61 -11.56
CA ASP A 72 -2.07 12.65 -12.68
C ASP A 72 -0.81 13.37 -12.24
N ARG A 73 0.27 12.60 -12.05
CA ARG A 73 1.57 13.10 -11.59
C ARG A 73 2.15 14.17 -12.50
N SER A 74 1.88 14.12 -13.81
CA SER A 74 2.40 15.12 -14.77
C SER A 74 1.86 16.54 -14.53
N THR A 75 0.75 16.64 -13.79
CA THR A 75 0.09 17.90 -13.45
C THR A 75 0.54 18.45 -12.09
N ILE A 76 1.40 17.74 -11.36
CA ILE A 76 1.95 18.17 -10.08
C ILE A 76 3.15 19.10 -10.34
N ARG A 77 3.11 20.29 -9.74
CA ARG A 77 4.19 21.27 -9.86
C ARG A 77 5.48 20.73 -9.23
N GLY A 78 6.56 20.67 -10.02
CA GLY A 78 7.87 20.21 -9.57
C GLY A 78 8.02 18.70 -9.46
N ALA A 79 7.07 17.92 -9.98
CA ALA A 79 7.26 16.47 -10.09
C ALA A 79 8.40 16.17 -11.07
N THR A 80 9.33 15.30 -10.64
CA THR A 80 10.38 14.77 -11.51
C THR A 80 9.74 14.14 -12.75
N PRO A 81 10.14 14.53 -13.97
CA PRO A 81 9.72 13.86 -15.19
C PRO A 81 10.21 12.41 -15.17
N ASP A 82 9.37 11.47 -15.57
CA ASP A 82 9.75 10.07 -15.81
C ASP A 82 10.47 9.39 -14.61
N PRO A 83 9.82 9.32 -13.43
CA PRO A 83 10.37 8.67 -12.25
C PRO A 83 10.58 7.16 -12.44
N GLU A 84 9.82 6.53 -13.34
CA GLU A 84 9.93 5.12 -13.67
C GLU A 84 11.26 4.76 -14.33
N ASN A 85 11.87 5.69 -15.07
CA ASN A 85 13.24 5.58 -15.60
C ASN A 85 14.33 6.01 -14.59
N SER A 86 13.99 6.26 -13.33
CA SER A 86 15.00 6.49 -12.29
C SER A 86 15.76 5.19 -12.00
N ILE A 87 17.07 5.30 -11.74
CA ILE A 87 17.88 4.19 -11.22
C ILE A 87 17.25 3.55 -9.97
N GLU A 88 16.60 4.35 -9.12
CA GLU A 88 15.92 3.85 -7.92
C GLU A 88 14.66 3.05 -8.25
N SER A 89 13.94 3.43 -9.30
CA SER A 89 12.77 2.71 -9.80
C SER A 89 13.19 1.35 -10.36
N HIS A 90 14.32 1.29 -11.07
CA HIS A 90 14.89 0.02 -11.53
C HIS A 90 15.27 -0.90 -10.37
N TRP A 91 15.96 -0.40 -9.34
CA TRP A 91 16.28 -1.22 -8.15
C TRP A 91 15.02 -1.70 -7.43
N TYR A 92 14.00 -0.84 -7.31
CA TYR A 92 12.71 -1.21 -6.72
C TYR A 92 12.02 -2.30 -7.53
N ALA A 93 11.95 -2.15 -8.86
CA ALA A 93 11.32 -3.12 -9.75
C ALA A 93 12.00 -4.48 -9.67
N GLN A 94 13.33 -4.52 -9.74
CA GLN A 94 14.12 -5.75 -9.61
C GLN A 94 13.98 -6.37 -8.20
N ALA A 95 13.94 -5.56 -7.15
CA ALA A 95 13.70 -6.05 -5.79
C ALA A 95 12.29 -6.64 -5.62
N SER A 96 11.28 -6.00 -6.23
CA SER A 96 9.90 -6.49 -6.23
C SER A 96 9.79 -7.82 -6.99
N GLU A 97 10.43 -7.93 -8.15
CA GLU A 97 10.49 -9.16 -8.94
C GLU A 97 11.16 -10.30 -8.16
N ASN A 98 12.33 -10.06 -7.55
CA ASN A 98 13.03 -11.05 -6.72
C ASN A 98 12.18 -11.49 -5.52
N THR A 99 11.49 -10.54 -4.87
CA THR A 99 10.62 -10.83 -3.73
C THR A 99 9.42 -11.68 -4.14
N LEU A 100 8.82 -11.40 -5.30
CA LEU A 100 7.74 -12.23 -5.83
C LEU A 100 8.20 -13.68 -6.07
N HIS A 101 9.36 -13.86 -6.72
CA HIS A 101 9.90 -15.20 -6.94
C HIS A 101 10.18 -15.93 -5.62
N ALA A 102 10.79 -15.25 -4.65
CA ALA A 102 11.01 -15.81 -3.32
C ALA A 102 9.71 -16.19 -2.62
N MET A 103 8.65 -15.39 -2.74
CA MET A 103 7.33 -15.73 -2.22
C MET A 103 6.73 -16.96 -2.90
N LEU A 104 6.83 -17.07 -4.23
CA LEU A 104 6.33 -18.22 -4.98
C LEU A 104 7.02 -19.50 -4.51
N PHE A 105 8.34 -19.48 -4.34
CA PHE A 105 9.08 -20.62 -3.80
C PHE A 105 8.74 -20.92 -2.34
N ALA A 106 8.61 -19.90 -1.49
CA ALA A 106 8.30 -20.08 -0.08
C ALA A 106 6.90 -20.67 0.12
N ILE A 107 5.89 -20.11 -0.55
CA ILE A 107 4.50 -20.58 -0.47
C ILE A 107 4.38 -21.99 -1.08
N GLY A 108 4.98 -22.20 -2.25
CA GLY A 108 4.97 -23.52 -2.92
C GLY A 108 5.64 -24.60 -2.06
N GLY A 109 6.82 -24.30 -1.51
CA GLY A 109 7.53 -25.21 -0.61
C GLY A 109 6.77 -25.48 0.67
N LEU A 110 6.17 -24.45 1.28
CA LEU A 110 5.32 -24.61 2.47
C LEU A 110 4.11 -25.50 2.18
N GLY A 111 3.48 -25.34 1.01
CA GLY A 111 2.39 -26.20 0.55
C GLY A 111 2.80 -27.67 0.45
N ILE A 112 3.96 -27.96 -0.15
CA ILE A 112 4.49 -29.34 -0.24
C ILE A 112 4.75 -29.91 1.17
N ILE A 113 5.44 -29.16 2.03
CA ILE A 113 5.74 -29.60 3.40
C ILE A 113 4.45 -29.89 4.17
N SER A 114 3.44 -29.03 4.04
CA SER A 114 2.15 -29.19 4.70
C SER A 114 1.38 -30.45 4.25
N SER A 115 1.68 -30.99 3.07
CA SER A 115 1.05 -32.23 2.59
C SER A 115 1.58 -33.50 3.26
N ILE A 116 2.76 -33.41 3.90
CA ILE A 116 3.46 -34.54 4.52
C ILE A 116 3.53 -34.36 6.04
N TRP A 117 3.59 -33.10 6.50
CA TRP A 117 3.64 -32.73 7.90
C TRP A 117 2.40 -31.91 8.27
N ASP A 118 1.58 -32.45 9.17
CA ASP A 118 0.42 -31.73 9.69
C ASP A 118 0.86 -30.72 10.77
N PHE A 119 0.81 -29.43 10.43
CA PHE A 119 1.12 -28.33 11.34
C PHE A 119 0.06 -27.24 11.22
N SER A 120 -0.32 -26.66 12.35
CA SER A 120 -1.29 -25.56 12.41
C SER A 120 -0.65 -24.32 12.99
N VAL A 121 -0.94 -23.17 12.37
CA VAL A 121 -0.44 -21.86 12.81
C VAL A 121 -1.61 -20.90 12.86
N SER A 122 -1.68 -20.06 13.90
CA SER A 122 -2.70 -19.01 13.96
C SER A 122 -2.56 -18.06 12.77
N GLY A 123 -3.68 -17.58 12.22
CA GLY A 123 -3.66 -16.61 11.11
C GLY A 123 -2.84 -15.37 11.44
N THR A 124 -2.89 -14.89 12.69
CA THR A 124 -2.07 -13.78 13.17
C THR A 124 -0.58 -14.08 13.02
N LEU A 125 -0.11 -15.22 13.54
CA LEU A 125 1.30 -15.57 13.48
C LEU A 125 1.77 -15.80 12.03
N LEU A 126 0.92 -16.42 11.20
CA LEU A 126 1.19 -16.58 9.77
C LEU A 126 1.37 -15.23 9.08
N THR A 127 0.48 -14.25 9.31
CA THR A 127 0.58 -12.92 8.69
C THR A 127 1.80 -12.13 9.17
N ILE A 128 2.21 -12.27 10.43
CA ILE A 128 3.43 -11.66 10.96
C ILE A 128 4.65 -12.26 10.27
N ILE A 129 4.75 -13.59 10.19
CA ILE A 129 5.87 -14.27 9.53
C ILE A 129 5.93 -13.88 8.05
N LEU A 130 4.79 -13.93 7.36
CA LEU A 130 4.72 -13.59 5.94
C LEU A 130 5.11 -12.14 5.70
N GLY A 131 4.59 -11.20 6.52
CA GLY A 131 4.95 -9.79 6.45
C GLY A 131 6.45 -9.57 6.67
N ALA A 132 7.02 -10.16 7.72
CA ALA A 132 8.45 -10.08 8.00
C ALA A 132 9.30 -10.67 6.88
N PHE A 133 8.89 -11.82 6.33
CA PHE A 133 9.56 -12.46 5.20
C PHE A 133 9.55 -11.56 3.96
N VAL A 134 8.38 -11.05 3.57
CA VAL A 134 8.23 -10.17 2.39
C VAL A 134 9.04 -8.88 2.55
N THR A 135 8.90 -8.18 3.68
CA THR A 135 9.64 -6.95 3.94
C THR A 135 11.14 -7.20 4.00
N GLY A 136 11.56 -8.31 4.63
CA GLY A 136 12.96 -8.70 4.71
C GLY A 136 13.57 -9.01 3.35
N THR A 137 12.94 -9.87 2.56
CA THR A 137 13.41 -10.22 1.21
C THR A 137 13.46 -9.00 0.30
N PHE A 138 12.42 -8.16 0.33
CA PHE A 138 12.40 -6.92 -0.44
C PHE A 138 13.53 -5.98 -0.04
N GLY A 139 13.70 -5.73 1.26
CA GLY A 139 14.75 -4.86 1.77
C GLY A 139 16.15 -5.35 1.41
N ILE A 140 16.41 -6.65 1.59
CA ILE A 140 17.69 -7.27 1.22
C ILE A 140 17.93 -7.13 -0.28
N SER A 141 16.95 -7.47 -1.12
CA SER A 141 17.11 -7.38 -2.58
C SER A 141 17.29 -5.94 -3.06
N TYR A 142 16.60 -4.98 -2.46
CA TYR A 142 16.72 -3.57 -2.80
C TYR A 142 18.13 -3.04 -2.45
N LEU A 143 18.63 -3.36 -1.26
CA LEU A 143 19.97 -2.96 -0.83
C LEU A 143 21.06 -3.61 -1.70
N ALA A 144 20.89 -4.87 -2.10
CA ALA A 144 21.82 -5.56 -2.98
C ALA A 144 21.91 -4.89 -4.36
N HIS A 145 20.77 -4.56 -4.98
CA HIS A 145 20.74 -3.87 -6.28
C HIS A 145 21.28 -2.44 -6.20
N LYS A 146 21.00 -1.74 -5.10
CA LYS A 146 21.57 -0.42 -4.83
C LYS A 146 23.10 -0.46 -4.71
N GLN A 147 23.65 -1.44 -3.99
CA GLN A 147 25.10 -1.60 -3.82
C GLN A 147 25.80 -2.04 -5.11
N ALA A 148 25.17 -2.86 -5.94
CA ALA A 148 25.74 -3.30 -7.21
C ALA A 148 25.83 -2.17 -8.26
N ALA A 149 25.06 -1.10 -8.07
CA ALA A 149 24.99 0.04 -8.99
C ALA A 149 25.75 1.29 -8.50
N SER A 150 26.39 1.23 -7.32
CA SER A 150 27.25 2.29 -6.75
C SER A 150 28.72 2.05 -7.05
#